data_AF-H1BGA3-F1
#
_entry.id   AF-H1BGA3-F1
#
_cell.length_a   1.000
_cell.length_b   1.000
_cell.length_c   1.000
_cell.angle_alpha   90.00
_cell.angle_beta   90.00
_cell.angle_gamma   90.00
#
_symmetry.space_group_name_H-M   'P 1'
#
loop_
_entity.id
_entity.type
_entity.pdbx_description
1 polymer ?
#
loop_
_entity_poly.entity_id
_entity_poly.type
_entity_poly.pdbx_seq_one_letter_code
_entity_poly.pdbx_strand_id
1 'polypeptide(L)'
;MKKLTVLLAMTMLLAACGGNSEPEKKGNGESAKDKNGDYATAEITVQGDDVVAINLDETKEGKSKKELGDKYGMKAASKKAKKEWDEQVEFLENYIEKNGLDKVEMNDAGYPVNDDVLAGCTINVKNLMDAAKNAKDNAK
;
A
#
# COMPACT_ATOMS: atom_id res chain seq x y z
N MET A 1 -24.96 -20.93 -14.56
CA MET A 1 -24.48 -19.54 -14.72
C MET A 1 -22.97 -19.58 -14.80
N LYS A 2 -22.44 -19.29 -15.98
CA LYS A 2 -21.01 -19.40 -16.33
C LYS A 2 -20.23 -18.34 -15.54
N LYS A 3 -19.26 -18.75 -14.72
CA LYS A 3 -18.18 -17.86 -14.29
C LYS A 3 -16.97 -18.19 -15.17
N LEU A 4 -16.76 -17.33 -16.15
CA LEU A 4 -15.63 -17.37 -17.07
C LEU A 4 -14.37 -17.04 -16.26
N THR A 5 -13.52 -18.04 -16.05
CA THR A 5 -12.15 -17.82 -15.58
C THR A 5 -11.31 -17.40 -16.78
N VAL A 6 -11.09 -16.10 -16.96
CA VAL A 6 -10.14 -15.60 -17.96
C VAL A 6 -8.77 -15.55 -17.29
N LEU A 7 -8.01 -16.62 -17.52
CA LEU A 7 -6.57 -16.67 -17.26
C LEU A 7 -5.89 -15.90 -18.39
N LEU A 8 -5.55 -14.63 -18.16
CA LEU A 8 -4.73 -13.87 -19.11
C LEU A 8 -3.26 -14.05 -18.73
N ALA A 9 -2.63 -15.07 -19.32
CA ALA A 9 -1.18 -15.18 -19.38
C ALA A 9 -0.66 -14.10 -20.34
N MET A 10 0.16 -13.16 -19.85
CA MET A 10 0.81 -12.16 -20.69
C MET A 10 2.29 -12.02 -20.28
N THR A 11 3.10 -12.78 -21.01
CA THR A 11 4.46 -12.48 -21.50
C THR A 11 5.43 -11.73 -20.58
N MET A 12 6.41 -12.48 -20.09
CA MET A 12 7.70 -12.01 -19.58
C MET A 12 8.44 -11.18 -20.64
N LEU A 13 8.86 -9.96 -20.28
CA LEU A 13 10.04 -9.32 -20.87
C LEU A 13 11.08 -9.15 -19.77
N LEU A 14 12.12 -9.98 -19.82
CA LEU A 14 13.33 -9.84 -19.03
C LEU A 14 14.25 -8.82 -19.72
N ALA A 15 14.48 -7.68 -19.07
CA ALA A 15 15.63 -6.83 -19.32
C ALA A 15 16.51 -6.88 -18.06
N ALA A 16 17.57 -7.68 -18.16
CA ALA A 16 18.59 -7.85 -17.14
C ALA A 16 19.42 -6.57 -16.94
N CYS A 17 19.69 -6.23 -15.68
CA CYS A 17 20.96 -5.68 -15.19
C CYS A 17 20.95 -5.74 -13.64
N GLY A 18 21.52 -6.80 -13.06
CA GLY A 18 21.92 -6.87 -11.64
C GLY A 18 20.80 -6.72 -10.61
N GLY A 19 19.98 -7.75 -10.44
CA GLY A 19 18.90 -7.78 -9.43
C GLY A 19 18.24 -9.17 -9.44
N ASN A 20 17.60 -9.51 -8.33
CA ASN A 20 17.01 -10.81 -8.00
C ASN A 20 16.44 -11.58 -9.23
N SER A 21 16.81 -12.86 -9.43
CA SER A 21 16.45 -13.65 -10.61
C SER A 21 15.07 -14.32 -10.53
N GLU A 22 14.33 -14.09 -9.43
CA GLU A 22 13.00 -14.63 -9.24
C GLU A 22 11.96 -13.93 -10.13
N PRO A 23 10.88 -14.63 -10.55
CA PRO A 23 9.79 -13.98 -11.26
C PRO A 23 9.02 -13.03 -10.34
N GLU A 24 8.59 -11.90 -10.89
CA GLU A 24 7.65 -11.02 -10.20
C GLU A 24 6.30 -11.73 -9.98
N LYS A 25 5.74 -11.55 -8.79
CA LYS A 25 4.41 -12.03 -8.41
C LYS A 25 3.54 -10.85 -8.02
N LYS A 26 2.27 -10.88 -8.42
CA LYS A 26 1.33 -9.79 -8.13
C LYS A 26 0.26 -10.26 -7.15
N GLY A 27 -0.09 -9.40 -6.21
CA GLY A 27 -1.08 -9.67 -5.19
C GLY A 27 -1.98 -8.47 -4.92
N ASN A 28 -3.20 -8.77 -4.46
CA ASN A 28 -4.18 -7.79 -4.04
C ASN A 28 -4.67 -8.16 -2.64
N GLY A 29 -4.94 -7.15 -1.81
CA GLY A 29 -5.38 -7.34 -0.44
C GLY A 29 -6.29 -6.21 0.03
N GLU A 30 -7.15 -6.54 1.00
CA GLU A 30 -8.01 -5.58 1.69
C GLU A 30 -7.80 -5.73 3.20
N SER A 31 -7.93 -4.64 3.95
CA SER A 31 -8.08 -4.72 5.40
C SER A 31 -9.49 -5.21 5.77
N ALA A 32 -9.70 -5.57 7.04
CA ALA A 32 -11.05 -5.70 7.55
C ALA A 32 -11.81 -4.37 7.41
N LYS A 33 -13.11 -4.46 7.10
CA LYS A 33 -14.01 -3.31 7.07
C LYS A 33 -14.37 -2.89 8.49
N ASP A 34 -14.38 -1.59 8.75
CA ASP A 34 -14.84 -1.06 10.02
C ASP A 34 -16.38 -1.02 10.09
N LYS A 35 -16.93 -0.48 11.19
CA LYS A 35 -18.38 -0.37 11.40
C LYS A 35 -19.11 0.50 10.36
N ASN A 36 -18.39 1.38 9.67
CA ASN A 36 -18.93 2.25 8.61
C ASN A 36 -18.77 1.60 7.23
N GLY A 37 -18.09 0.44 7.15
CA GLY A 37 -17.72 -0.19 5.90
C GLY A 37 -16.44 0.37 5.28
N ASP A 38 -15.71 1.24 6.00
CA ASP A 38 -14.45 1.82 5.54
C ASP A 38 -13.34 0.75 5.62
N TYR A 39 -12.43 0.74 4.65
CA TYR A 39 -11.35 -0.25 4.56
C TYR A 39 -10.16 0.28 3.75
N ALA A 40 -9.02 -0.37 3.90
CA ALA A 40 -7.84 -0.16 3.06
C ALA A 40 -7.70 -1.23 1.99
N THR A 41 -7.07 -0.87 0.88
CA THR A 41 -6.69 -1.78 -0.21
C THR A 41 -5.20 -1.68 -0.49
N ALA A 42 -4.63 -2.76 -1.01
CA ALA A 42 -3.27 -2.80 -1.48
C ALA A 42 -3.16 -3.61 -2.77
N GLU A 43 -2.38 -3.12 -3.72
CA GLU A 43 -1.85 -3.84 -4.87
C GLU A 43 -0.33 -3.90 -4.71
N ILE A 44 0.24 -5.10 -4.74
CA ILE A 44 1.68 -5.30 -4.52
C ILE A 44 2.29 -6.14 -5.64
N THR A 45 3.50 -5.79 -6.04
CA THR A 45 4.38 -6.63 -6.86
C THR A 45 5.60 -6.97 -6.04
N VAL A 46 5.88 -8.27 -5.90
CA VAL A 46 7.04 -8.79 -5.16
C VAL A 46 7.96 -9.59 -6.07
N GLN A 47 9.26 -9.57 -5.79
CA GLN A 47 10.25 -10.38 -6.46
C GLN A 47 11.11 -11.06 -5.39
N GLY A 48 10.86 -12.34 -5.14
CA GLY A 48 11.32 -13.00 -3.91
C GLY A 48 10.76 -12.31 -2.67
N ASP A 49 11.64 -11.90 -1.76
CA ASP A 49 11.25 -11.20 -0.54
C ASP A 49 11.05 -9.69 -0.74
N ASP A 50 11.59 -9.14 -1.83
CA ASP A 50 11.62 -7.71 -2.13
C ASP A 50 10.24 -7.21 -2.61
N VAL A 51 9.87 -6.02 -2.18
CA VAL A 51 8.70 -5.30 -2.69
C VAL A 51 9.17 -4.40 -3.83
N VAL A 52 8.74 -4.70 -5.06
CA VAL A 52 9.15 -3.98 -6.28
C VAL A 52 8.21 -2.81 -6.58
N ALA A 53 6.93 -2.97 -6.27
CA ALA A 53 5.94 -1.91 -6.42
C ALA A 53 4.83 -2.11 -5.39
N ILE A 54 4.29 -1.03 -4.85
CA ILE A 54 3.11 -1.08 -3.98
C ILE A 54 2.21 0.14 -4.17
N ASN A 55 0.92 -0.11 -4.29
CA ASN A 55 -0.12 0.92 -4.27
C ASN A 55 -1.11 0.61 -3.14
N LEU A 56 -1.24 1.56 -2.24
CA LEU A 56 -2.06 1.58 -1.05
C LEU A 56 -3.15 2.63 -1.20
N ASP A 57 -4.35 2.31 -0.73
CA ASP A 57 -5.44 3.26 -0.66
C ASP A 57 -6.34 2.98 0.55
N GLU A 58 -7.18 3.94 0.91
CA GLU A 58 -8.28 3.78 1.85
C GLU A 58 -9.57 4.23 1.16
N THR A 59 -10.59 3.38 1.21
CA THR A 59 -11.95 3.75 0.84
C THR A 59 -12.71 4.16 2.08
N LYS A 60 -13.18 5.41 2.09
CA LYS A 60 -13.98 5.98 3.16
C LYS A 60 -15.31 6.48 2.62
N GLU A 61 -16.41 6.08 3.25
CA GLU A 61 -17.77 6.41 2.81
C GLU A 61 -18.00 6.08 1.32
N GLY A 62 -17.43 4.96 0.87
CA GLY A 62 -17.51 4.47 -0.51
C GLY A 62 -16.68 5.26 -1.53
N LYS A 63 -15.76 6.12 -1.10
CA LYS A 63 -14.86 6.90 -1.98
C LYS A 63 -13.41 6.58 -1.70
N SER A 64 -12.63 6.34 -2.76
CA SER A 64 -11.18 6.27 -2.68
C SER A 64 -10.62 7.61 -2.21
N LYS A 65 -9.70 7.57 -1.25
CA LYS A 65 -9.04 8.79 -0.76
C LYS A 65 -7.97 9.26 -1.73
N LYS A 66 -7.26 8.37 -2.42
CA LYS A 66 -6.37 8.75 -3.54
C LYS A 66 -7.12 9.47 -4.65
N GLU A 67 -8.29 8.97 -5.06
CA GLU A 67 -9.11 9.64 -6.09
C GLU A 67 -9.64 11.01 -5.64
N LEU A 68 -9.88 11.18 -4.33
CA LEU A 68 -10.24 12.48 -3.77
C LEU A 68 -9.07 13.47 -3.80
N GLY A 69 -7.83 13.01 -3.58
CA GLY A 69 -6.63 13.84 -3.51
C GLY A 69 -6.84 15.05 -2.60
N ASP A 70 -6.56 16.25 -3.11
CA ASP A 70 -6.80 17.53 -2.41
C ASP A 70 -8.23 17.71 -1.86
N LYS A 71 -9.25 17.11 -2.50
CA LYS A 71 -10.65 17.21 -2.04
C LYS A 71 -10.90 16.47 -0.73
N TYR A 72 -10.01 15.56 -0.34
CA TYR A 72 -10.08 14.92 0.97
C TYR A 72 -9.81 15.92 2.11
N GLY A 73 -8.98 16.94 1.87
CA GLY A 73 -8.83 18.11 2.72
C GLY A 73 -8.09 17.86 4.03
N MET A 74 -7.15 16.92 4.05
CA MET A 74 -6.35 16.59 5.24
C MET A 74 -5.23 17.59 5.51
N LYS A 75 -4.71 18.30 4.50
CA LYS A 75 -3.54 19.18 4.66
C LYS A 75 -3.73 20.25 5.72
N ALA A 76 -4.95 20.79 5.84
CA ALA A 76 -5.31 21.75 6.88
C ALA A 76 -5.31 21.14 8.30
N ALA A 77 -5.66 19.85 8.43
CA ALA A 77 -5.67 19.13 9.70
C ALA A 77 -4.30 18.52 10.06
N SER A 78 -3.46 18.26 9.05
CA SER A 78 -2.14 17.65 9.18
C SER A 78 -1.09 18.65 9.67
N LYS A 79 -1.13 18.99 10.96
CA LYS A 79 -0.24 20.00 11.55
C LYS A 79 1.24 19.66 11.45
N LYS A 80 1.58 18.37 11.56
CA LYS A 80 2.98 17.88 11.57
C LYS A 80 3.53 17.71 10.15
N ALA A 81 2.85 16.93 9.31
CA ALA A 81 3.34 16.66 7.95
C ALA A 81 3.05 17.81 6.97
N LYS A 82 1.99 18.62 7.20
CA LYS A 82 1.53 19.68 6.29
C LYS A 82 1.31 19.17 4.85
N LYS A 83 0.83 17.94 4.76
CA LYS A 83 0.59 17.19 3.53
C LYS A 83 -0.85 16.70 3.49
N GLU A 84 -1.36 16.52 2.28
CA GLU A 84 -2.57 15.73 2.04
C GLU A 84 -2.34 14.26 2.39
N TRP A 85 -3.42 13.49 2.39
CA TRP A 85 -3.37 12.07 2.76
C TRP A 85 -2.63 11.23 1.71
N ASP A 86 -2.91 11.46 0.44
CA ASP A 86 -2.24 10.82 -0.70
C ASP A 86 -0.74 11.12 -0.73
N GLU A 87 -0.33 12.37 -0.50
CA GLU A 87 1.09 12.78 -0.39
C GLU A 87 1.83 12.02 0.75
N GLN A 88 1.13 11.66 1.83
CA GLN A 88 1.70 10.88 2.95
C GLN A 88 1.76 9.39 2.63
N VAL A 89 0.77 8.86 1.91
CA VAL A 89 0.70 7.45 1.51
C VAL A 89 1.73 7.16 0.42
N GLU A 90 1.89 8.05 -0.57
CA GLU A 90 2.95 7.94 -1.57
C GLU A 90 4.34 7.91 -0.92
N PHE A 91 4.55 8.71 0.13
CA PHE A 91 5.81 8.64 0.89
C PHE A 91 5.99 7.27 1.56
N LEU A 92 4.93 6.71 2.15
CA LEU A 92 4.96 5.38 2.76
C LEU A 92 5.24 4.28 1.71
N GLU A 93 4.63 4.35 0.53
CA GLU A 93 4.84 3.41 -0.58
C GLU A 93 6.31 3.39 -1.01
N ASN A 94 6.87 4.58 -1.28
CA ASN A 94 8.29 4.72 -1.63
C ASN A 94 9.22 4.18 -0.52
N TYR A 95 8.85 4.38 0.75
CA TYR A 95 9.61 3.81 1.86
C TYR A 95 9.55 2.28 1.86
N ILE A 96 8.37 1.68 1.62
CA ILE A 96 8.18 0.23 1.58
C ILE A 96 8.94 -0.38 0.40
N GLU A 97 8.90 0.22 -0.79
CA GLU A 97 9.66 -0.25 -1.96
C GLU A 97 11.17 -0.25 -1.71
N LYS A 98 11.68 0.75 -0.98
CA LYS A 98 13.11 0.87 -0.69
C LYS A 98 13.58 -0.05 0.44
N ASN A 99 12.76 -0.23 1.47
CA ASN A 99 13.22 -0.83 2.73
C ASN A 99 12.54 -2.15 3.06
N GLY A 100 11.42 -2.47 2.42
CA GLY A 100 10.59 -3.62 2.73
C GLY A 100 9.44 -3.30 3.69
N LEU A 101 8.40 -4.12 3.61
CA LEU A 101 7.16 -3.98 4.38
C LEU A 101 7.37 -4.18 5.89
N ASP A 102 8.34 -5.02 6.27
CA ASP A 102 8.71 -5.32 7.66
C ASP A 102 9.42 -4.15 8.37
N LYS A 103 9.92 -3.16 7.63
CA LYS A 103 10.62 -1.99 8.18
C LYS A 103 9.69 -0.83 8.55
N VAL A 104 8.38 -0.98 8.38
CA VAL A 104 7.40 -0.01 8.87
C VAL A 104 7.04 -0.38 10.31
N GLU A 105 7.53 0.42 11.26
CA GLU A 105 7.25 0.23 12.68
C GLU A 105 6.10 1.13 13.11
N MET A 106 5.19 0.61 13.92
CA MET A 106 4.04 1.35 14.44
C MET A 106 3.80 1.08 15.92
N ASN A 107 3.20 2.05 16.61
CA ASN A 107 2.70 1.85 17.97
C ASN A 107 1.39 1.05 17.99
N ASP A 108 0.92 0.69 19.18
CA ASP A 108 -0.33 -0.07 19.38
C ASP A 108 -1.57 0.63 18.80
N ALA A 109 -1.52 1.96 18.69
CA ALA A 109 -2.60 2.74 18.08
C ALA A 109 -2.54 2.76 16.55
N GLY A 110 -1.49 2.21 15.92
CA GLY A 110 -1.34 2.12 14.46
C GLY A 110 -0.64 3.29 13.80
N TYR A 111 0.03 4.16 14.56
CA TYR A 111 0.80 5.28 14.02
C TYR A 111 2.28 4.92 13.87
N PRO A 112 2.97 5.38 12.82
CA PRO A 112 4.40 5.15 12.63
C PRO A 112 5.22 5.63 13.83
N VAL A 113 6.28 4.88 14.16
CA VAL A 113 7.23 5.26 15.23
C VAL A 113 8.68 5.37 14.76
N ASN A 114 9.04 4.79 13.62
CA ASN A 114 10.38 4.95 13.07
C ASN A 114 10.51 6.31 12.36
N ASP A 115 11.61 7.01 12.63
CA ASP A 115 11.83 8.41 12.22
C ASP A 115 11.79 8.62 10.70
N ASP A 116 12.28 7.65 9.92
CA ASP A 116 12.30 7.72 8.46
C ASP A 116 10.89 7.75 7.86
N VAL A 117 9.95 6.96 8.41
CA VAL A 117 8.55 7.01 7.99
C VAL A 117 7.90 8.29 8.48
N LEU A 118 8.15 8.68 9.74
CA LEU A 118 7.61 9.90 10.35
C LEU A 118 8.04 11.19 9.65
N ALA A 119 9.15 11.17 8.91
CA ALA A 119 9.61 12.30 8.10
C ALA A 119 8.61 12.68 6.99
N GLY A 120 7.76 11.75 6.55
CA GLY A 120 6.82 12.01 5.46
C GLY A 120 5.41 11.43 5.61
N CYS A 121 5.17 10.54 6.56
CA CYS A 121 3.88 9.92 6.84
C CYS A 121 3.59 9.94 8.35
N THR A 122 2.50 10.61 8.74
CA THR A 122 2.09 10.77 10.16
C THR A 122 0.69 10.27 10.44
N ILE A 123 0.01 9.75 9.41
CA ILE A 123 -1.33 9.18 9.52
C ILE A 123 -1.29 7.82 10.23
N ASN A 124 -2.46 7.33 10.62
CA ASN A 124 -2.60 5.94 11.02
C ASN A 124 -2.35 5.05 9.78
N VAL A 125 -1.47 4.07 9.90
CA VAL A 125 -1.09 3.17 8.81
C VAL A 125 -1.55 1.74 9.03
N LYS A 126 -2.23 1.43 10.14
CA LYS A 126 -2.55 0.05 10.51
C LYS A 126 -3.33 -0.68 9.41
N ASN A 127 -4.43 -0.09 8.95
CA ASN A 127 -5.26 -0.72 7.92
C ASN A 127 -4.51 -0.84 6.58
N LEU A 128 -3.71 0.16 6.22
CA LEU A 128 -2.84 0.12 5.04
C LEU A 128 -1.84 -1.05 5.12
N MET A 129 -1.17 -1.22 6.26
CA MET A 129 -0.22 -2.30 6.48
C MET A 129 -0.88 -3.68 6.56
N ASP A 130 -2.10 -3.77 7.10
CA ASP A 130 -2.88 -5.01 7.10
C ASP A 130 -3.29 -5.41 5.67
N ALA A 131 -3.75 -4.45 4.85
CA ALA A 131 -4.05 -4.69 3.44
C ALA A 131 -2.79 -5.11 2.65
N ALA A 132 -1.65 -4.45 2.90
CA ALA A 132 -0.38 -4.74 2.26
C ALA A 132 0.12 -6.16 2.58
N LYS A 133 0.01 -6.62 3.83
CA LYS A 133 0.33 -8.00 4.23
C LYS A 133 -0.57 -9.00 3.54
N ASN A 134 -1.88 -8.76 3.53
CA ASN A 134 -2.84 -9.61 2.83
C ASN A 134 -2.54 -9.68 1.33
N ALA A 135 -2.13 -8.56 0.71
CA ALA A 135 -1.73 -8.53 -0.69
C ALA A 135 -0.47 -9.35 -0.95
N LYS A 136 0.55 -9.24 -0.08
CA LYS A 136 1.79 -10.02 -0.18
C LYS A 136 1.52 -11.52 -0.03
N ASP A 137 0.68 -11.92 0.92
CA ASP A 137 0.31 -13.32 1.14
C ASP A 137 -0.48 -13.92 -0.05
N ASN A 138 -1.21 -13.07 -0.79
CA ASN A 138 -1.97 -13.46 -1.97
C ASN A 138 -1.17 -13.38 -3.28
N ALA A 139 0.10 -12.97 -3.24
CA ALA A 139 0.90 -12.77 -4.44
C ALA A 139 1.26 -14.11 -5.12
N LYS A 140 1.04 -14.18 -6.44
CA LYS A 140 1.24 -15.40 -7.25
C LYS A 140 1.76 -15.10 -8.65
#